data_AF-A0A5C7I7T1-F1
#
_entry.id   AF-A0A5C7I7T1-F1
#
_cell.length_a   1.000
_cell.length_b   1.000
_cell.length_c   1.000
_cell.angle_alpha   90.00
_cell.angle_beta   90.00
_cell.angle_gamma   90.00
#
_symmetry.space_group_name_H-M   'P 1'
#
loop_
_entity.id
_entity.type
_entity.pdbx_description
1 polymer ?
#
loop_
_entity_poly.entity_id
_entity_poly.type
_entity_poly.pdbx_seq_one_letter_code
_entity_poly.pdbx_strand_id
1 'polypeptide(L)'
;MALPNFDSSKILSKSDITKPALSAEMARHMIPLMNGRHFLDLTAADIWGQQWPLRYYTRPNGSKICPVFTTGWNRYVEAKGVRVGDQLIFSGHQVAGADGELEMRYMIQVTRPGPVTFNREPVPLDVEYLA
;
A
#
# COMPACT_ATOMS: atom_id res chain seq x y z
N MET A 1 -14.16 -18.23 6.35
CA MET A 1 -14.60 -16.84 6.58
C MET A 1 -14.02 -15.99 5.47
N ALA A 2 -14.84 -15.25 4.72
CA ALA A 2 -14.35 -14.36 3.67
C ALA A 2 -13.63 -13.16 4.31
N LEU A 3 -12.44 -12.81 3.81
CA LEU A 3 -11.72 -11.62 4.26
C LEU A 3 -12.29 -10.40 3.53
N PRO A 4 -12.74 -9.36 4.23
CA PRO A 4 -13.31 -8.20 3.57
C PRO A 4 -12.24 -7.46 2.76
N ASN A 5 -12.61 -7.02 1.56
CA ASN A 5 -11.84 -6.08 0.77
C ASN A 5 -11.53 -4.83 1.60
N PHE A 6 -10.40 -4.19 1.34
CA PHE A 6 -10.04 -2.95 2.01
C PHE A 6 -9.35 -1.99 1.04
N ASP A 7 -9.45 -0.71 1.38
CA ASP A 7 -8.69 0.40 0.80
C ASP A 7 -8.12 1.22 1.95
N SER A 8 -6.85 1.61 1.83
CA SER A 8 -6.21 2.54 2.75
C SER A 8 -5.47 3.60 1.95
N SER A 9 -5.70 4.87 2.28
CA SER A 9 -4.93 5.98 1.74
C SER A 9 -4.22 6.79 2.82
N LYS A 10 -3.09 7.41 2.47
CA LYS A 10 -2.29 8.24 3.38
C LYS A 10 -1.41 9.23 2.61
N ILE A 11 -1.33 10.47 3.11
CA ILE A 11 -0.30 11.43 2.68
C ILE A 11 1.05 11.09 3.30
N LEU A 12 2.07 10.91 2.47
CA LEU A 12 3.40 10.50 2.87
C LEU A 12 4.17 11.65 3.53
N SER A 13 4.58 11.41 4.77
CA SER A 13 5.48 12.29 5.52
C SER A 13 6.95 11.95 5.24
N LYS A 14 7.87 12.75 5.78
CA LYS A 14 9.32 12.53 5.64
C LYS A 14 9.77 11.12 6.05
N SER A 15 9.21 10.55 7.12
CA SER A 15 9.57 9.19 7.56
C SER A 15 9.04 8.13 6.60
N ASP A 16 7.90 8.38 5.97
CA ASP A 16 7.23 7.41 5.12
C ASP A 16 7.98 7.13 3.82
N ILE A 17 8.83 8.05 3.38
CA ILE A 17 9.72 7.83 2.22
C ILE A 17 10.63 6.62 2.43
N THR A 18 11.02 6.34 3.66
CA THR A 18 11.87 5.18 3.99
C THR A 18 11.07 3.99 4.53
N LYS A 19 9.99 4.27 5.27
CA LYS A 19 9.23 3.25 6.00
C LYS A 19 7.81 3.76 6.25
N PRO A 20 6.87 3.53 5.32
CA PRO A 20 5.55 4.12 5.41
C PRO A 20 4.77 3.44 6.52
N ALA A 21 4.29 4.25 7.47
CA ALA A 21 3.35 3.77 8.49
C ALA A 21 1.95 3.69 7.88
N LEU A 22 1.34 2.52 7.98
CA LEU A 22 0.04 2.20 7.39
C LEU A 22 -1.07 2.33 8.45
N SER A 23 -2.33 2.34 8.04
CA SER A 23 -3.45 2.47 8.97
C SER A 23 -3.52 1.24 9.89
N ALA A 24 -3.87 1.48 11.17
CA ALA A 24 -4.12 0.38 12.11
C ALA A 24 -5.35 -0.45 11.72
N GLU A 25 -6.29 0.13 10.97
CA GLU A 25 -7.48 -0.57 10.48
C GLU A 25 -7.12 -1.67 9.50
N MET A 26 -6.15 -1.42 8.62
CA MET A 26 -5.65 -2.42 7.67
C MET A 26 -5.08 -3.66 8.37
N ALA A 27 -4.57 -3.51 9.59
CA ALA A 27 -4.08 -4.65 10.36
C ALA A 27 -5.18 -5.68 10.66
N ARG A 28 -6.46 -5.27 10.75
CA ARG A 28 -7.59 -6.19 10.91
C ARG A 28 -7.74 -7.15 9.72
N HIS A 29 -7.35 -6.71 8.52
CA HIS A 29 -7.42 -7.49 7.28
C HIS A 29 -6.14 -8.31 7.05
N MET A 30 -4.99 -7.73 7.39
CA MET A 30 -3.68 -8.32 7.09
C MET A 30 -3.21 -9.35 8.13
N ILE A 31 -3.46 -9.13 9.43
CA ILE A 31 -3.01 -10.04 10.50
C ILE A 31 -3.50 -11.48 10.31
N PRO A 32 -4.77 -11.74 9.94
CA PRO A 32 -5.23 -13.10 9.66
C PRO A 32 -4.41 -13.83 8.59
N LEU A 33 -3.84 -13.10 7.62
CA LEU A 33 -3.03 -13.66 6.53
C LEU A 33 -1.57 -13.94 6.92
N MET A 34 -1.14 -13.47 8.10
CA MET A 34 0.25 -13.59 8.55
C MET A 34 0.55 -14.96 9.17
N ASN A 35 -0.47 -15.79 9.42
CA ASN A 35 -0.36 -17.14 9.99
C ASN A 35 0.48 -17.19 11.29
N GLY A 36 0.18 -16.27 12.22
CA GLY A 36 0.89 -16.16 13.49
C GLY A 36 2.26 -15.48 13.43
N ARG A 37 2.74 -15.09 12.24
CA ARG A 37 3.96 -14.29 12.07
C ARG A 37 3.69 -12.81 12.27
N HIS A 38 4.78 -12.03 12.30
CA HIS A 38 4.77 -10.56 12.40
C HIS A 38 5.05 -9.85 11.07
N PHE A 39 5.11 -10.62 9.98
CA PHE A 39 5.18 -10.08 8.63
C PHE A 39 4.39 -10.93 7.63
N LEU A 40 4.03 -10.31 6.50
CA LEU A 40 3.51 -10.94 5.30
C LEU A 40 4.31 -10.40 4.10
N ASP A 41 4.97 -11.31 3.38
CA ASP A 41 5.49 -11.02 2.05
C ASP A 41 4.34 -11.10 1.05
N LEU A 42 4.18 -10.06 0.25
CA LEU A 42 3.12 -9.94 -0.74
C LEU A 42 3.63 -9.27 -2.00
N THR A 43 2.87 -9.41 -3.08
CA THR A 43 3.11 -8.69 -4.32
C THR A 43 1.90 -7.80 -4.58
N ALA A 44 2.16 -6.51 -4.77
CA ALA A 44 1.14 -5.53 -5.13
C ALA A 44 1.32 -5.11 -6.58
N ALA A 45 0.23 -5.14 -7.35
CA ALA A 45 0.24 -4.62 -8.70
C ALA A 45 0.07 -3.10 -8.66
N ASP A 46 0.84 -2.37 -9.46
CA ASP A 46 0.48 -0.99 -9.76
C ASP A 46 -0.63 -0.91 -10.82
N ILE A 47 -1.00 0.31 -11.14
CA ILE A 47 -2.03 0.64 -12.10
C ILE A 47 -1.72 0.12 -13.51
N TRP A 48 -0.44 -0.09 -13.89
CA TRP A 48 -0.04 -0.68 -15.17
C TRP A 48 0.11 -2.20 -15.09
N GLY A 49 -0.21 -2.80 -13.94
CA GLY A 49 -0.08 -4.23 -13.67
C GLY A 49 1.35 -4.67 -13.33
N GLN A 50 2.30 -3.73 -13.20
CA GLN A 50 3.65 -4.09 -12.79
C GLN A 50 3.67 -4.49 -11.31
N GLN A 51 4.37 -5.59 -11.04
CA GLN A 51 4.33 -6.29 -9.77
C GLN A 51 5.45 -5.80 -8.84
N TRP A 52 5.07 -5.34 -7.65
CA TRP A 52 5.96 -4.82 -6.63
C TRP A 52 5.98 -5.75 -5.41
N PRO A 53 7.07 -6.50 -5.20
CA PRO A 53 7.22 -7.31 -4.00
C PRO A 53 7.42 -6.39 -2.80
N LEU A 54 6.58 -6.56 -1.78
CA LEU A 54 6.55 -5.76 -0.56
C LEU A 54 6.50 -6.68 0.67
N ARG A 55 7.04 -6.20 1.79
CA ARG A 55 6.84 -6.83 3.10
C ARG A 55 6.01 -5.95 4.01
N TYR A 56 4.77 -6.38 4.28
CA TYR A 56 3.94 -5.83 5.35
C TYR A 56 4.44 -6.36 6.70
N TYR A 57 4.68 -5.48 7.66
CA TYR A 57 5.20 -5.84 8.98
C TYR A 57 4.38 -5.17 10.08
N THR A 58 4.04 -5.94 11.11
CA THR A 58 3.49 -5.40 12.36
C THR A 58 4.49 -5.60 13.47
N ARG A 59 4.68 -4.59 14.32
CA ARG A 59 5.57 -4.70 15.47
C ARG A 59 5.02 -5.75 16.45
N PRO A 60 5.81 -6.75 16.87
CA PRO A 60 5.36 -7.80 17.80
C PRO A 60 5.12 -7.28 19.22
N ASN A 61 5.95 -6.31 19.65
CA ASN A 61 5.96 -5.81 21.02
C ASN A 61 5.55 -4.34 21.05
N GLY A 62 4.52 -3.99 21.82
CA GLY A 62 4.09 -2.61 22.04
C GLY A 62 2.59 -2.50 22.35
N SER A 63 2.17 -1.37 22.95
CA SER A 63 0.77 -1.12 23.26
C SER A 63 -0.09 -0.74 22.06
N LYS A 64 0.52 -0.50 20.89
CA LYS A 64 -0.14 -0.07 19.66
C LYS A 64 0.35 -0.87 18.47
N ILE A 65 -0.57 -1.25 17.59
CA ILE A 65 -0.27 -1.85 16.30
C ILE A 65 0.28 -0.75 15.38
N CYS A 66 1.50 -0.92 14.92
CA CYS A 66 2.16 0.00 13.97
C CYS A 66 2.54 -0.78 12.71
N PRO A 67 1.62 -0.91 11.75
CA PRO A 67 1.90 -1.60 10.51
C PRO A 67 2.74 -0.73 9.58
N VAL A 68 3.68 -1.33 8.88
CA VAL A 68 4.59 -0.63 7.96
C VAL A 68 4.93 -1.50 6.76
N PHE A 69 5.27 -0.89 5.62
CA PHE A 69 6.05 -1.60 4.60
C PHE A 69 7.54 -1.52 4.93
N THR A 70 8.25 -2.61 4.66
CA THR A 70 9.70 -2.72 4.89
C THR A 70 10.41 -3.06 3.59
N THR A 71 10.65 -4.34 3.32
CA THR A 71 11.26 -4.82 2.08
C THR A 71 10.46 -4.35 0.86
N GLY A 72 11.17 -3.95 -0.19
CA GLY A 72 10.58 -3.56 -1.48
C GLY A 72 10.13 -2.11 -1.58
N TRP A 73 9.78 -1.46 -0.47
CA TRP A 73 9.29 -0.08 -0.47
C TRP A 73 10.29 0.91 -1.04
N ASN A 74 11.56 0.88 -0.61
CA ASN A 74 12.57 1.82 -1.12
C ASN A 74 12.77 1.67 -2.63
N ARG A 75 12.71 0.45 -3.16
CA ARG A 75 12.80 0.22 -4.61
C ARG A 75 11.61 0.81 -5.35
N TYR A 76 10.41 0.68 -4.78
CA TYR A 76 9.20 1.33 -5.30
C TYR A 76 9.35 2.85 -5.31
N VAL A 77 9.79 3.44 -4.20
CA VAL A 77 10.00 4.89 -4.07
C VAL A 77 10.99 5.42 -5.08
N GLU A 78 12.14 4.75 -5.24
CA GLU A 78 13.17 5.13 -6.21
C GLU A 78 12.65 5.02 -7.65
N ALA A 79 12.04 3.90 -8.00
CA ALA A 79 11.56 3.64 -9.36
C ALA A 79 10.40 4.54 -9.78
N LYS A 80 9.49 4.83 -8.85
CA LYS A 80 8.31 5.68 -9.11
C LYS A 80 8.56 7.15 -8.79
N GLY A 81 9.71 7.52 -8.23
CA GLY A 81 10.02 8.92 -7.89
C GLY A 81 9.10 9.52 -6.82
N VAL A 82 8.71 8.71 -5.83
CA VAL A 82 7.82 9.10 -4.72
C VAL A 82 8.48 10.14 -3.81
N ARG A 83 7.72 11.14 -3.37
CA ARG A 83 8.19 12.29 -2.57
C ARG A 83 7.26 12.58 -1.39
N VAL A 84 7.76 13.40 -0.47
CA VAL A 84 6.96 13.90 0.67
C VAL A 84 5.78 14.70 0.12
N GLY A 85 4.59 14.43 0.65
CA GLY A 85 3.34 15.06 0.20
C GLY A 85 2.58 14.27 -0.85
N ASP A 86 3.18 13.24 -1.46
CA ASP A 86 2.45 12.31 -2.32
C ASP A 86 1.47 11.47 -1.49
N GLN A 87 0.38 11.01 -2.09
CA GLN A 87 -0.62 10.15 -1.47
C GLN A 87 -0.40 8.70 -1.87
N LEU A 88 -0.11 7.85 -0.90
CA LEU A 88 -0.10 6.39 -1.06
C LEU A 88 -1.52 5.86 -0.91
N ILE A 89 -1.94 5.03 -1.86
CA ILE A 89 -3.16 4.24 -1.83
C ILE A 89 -2.74 2.77 -1.92
N PHE A 90 -3.25 1.95 -1.01
CA PHE A 90 -3.02 0.52 -0.99
C PHE A 90 -4.31 -0.23 -0.68
N SER A 91 -4.64 -1.21 -1.51
CA SER A 91 -5.89 -1.96 -1.38
C SER A 91 -5.66 -3.46 -1.50
N GLY A 92 -6.61 -4.22 -0.98
CA GLY A 92 -6.67 -5.67 -1.07
C GLY A 92 -8.07 -6.11 -1.46
N HIS A 93 -8.16 -6.95 -2.49
CA HIS A 93 -9.41 -7.47 -3.01
C HIS A 93 -9.37 -8.99 -3.15
N GLN A 94 -10.43 -9.67 -2.71
CA GLN A 94 -10.58 -11.09 -2.97
C GLN A 94 -10.96 -11.32 -4.44
N VAL A 95 -10.29 -12.28 -5.06
CA VAL A 95 -10.60 -12.76 -6.41
C VAL A 95 -10.68 -14.28 -6.40
N ALA A 96 -11.42 -14.84 -7.35
CA ALA A 96 -11.37 -16.28 -7.57
C ALA A 96 -9.98 -16.66 -8.14
N GLY A 97 -9.30 -17.54 -7.42
CA GLY A 97 -8.08 -18.21 -7.84
C GLY A 97 -8.35 -19.22 -8.95
N ALA A 98 -7.27 -19.76 -9.53
CA ALA A 98 -7.36 -20.70 -10.65
C ALA A 98 -8.02 -22.05 -10.27
N ASP A 99 -7.98 -22.39 -8.99
CA ASP A 99 -8.59 -23.57 -8.37
C ASP A 99 -9.98 -23.31 -7.79
N GLY A 100 -10.50 -22.07 -7.92
CA GLY A 100 -11.77 -21.64 -7.34
C GLY A 100 -11.68 -21.20 -5.88
N GLU A 101 -10.51 -21.28 -5.25
CA GLU A 101 -10.28 -20.75 -3.90
C GLU A 101 -10.14 -19.22 -3.95
N LEU A 102 -10.51 -18.54 -2.86
CA LEU A 102 -10.40 -17.08 -2.80
C LEU A 102 -8.96 -16.65 -2.52
N GLU A 103 -8.35 -15.93 -3.46
CA GLU A 103 -7.02 -15.32 -3.31
C GLU A 103 -7.12 -13.82 -3.05
N MET A 104 -6.18 -13.29 -2.27
CA MET A 104 -6.08 -11.84 -2.05
C MET A 104 -5.14 -11.23 -3.09
N ARG A 105 -5.67 -10.29 -3.89
CA ARG A 105 -4.86 -9.44 -4.79
C ARG A 105 -4.66 -8.06 -4.16
N TYR A 106 -3.43 -7.59 -4.18
CA TYR A 106 -3.07 -6.29 -3.65
C TYR A 106 -2.81 -5.31 -4.79
N MET A 107 -3.25 -4.06 -4.61
CA MET A 107 -2.93 -2.95 -5.49
C MET A 107 -2.16 -1.89 -4.73
N ILE A 108 -1.23 -1.22 -5.41
CA ILE A 108 -0.48 -0.09 -4.87
C ILE A 108 -0.47 1.06 -5.88
N GLN A 109 -0.78 2.25 -5.42
CA GLN A 109 -0.78 3.46 -6.24
C GLN A 109 -0.21 4.61 -5.41
N VAL A 110 0.58 5.46 -6.05
CA VAL A 110 0.97 6.74 -5.46
C VAL A 110 0.58 7.85 -6.41
N THR A 111 -0.23 8.78 -5.90
CA THR A 111 -0.64 9.98 -6.62
C THR A 111 0.08 11.19 -6.05
N ARG A 112 0.44 12.12 -6.93
CA ARG A 112 0.95 13.44 -6.57
C ARG A 112 -0.17 14.46 -6.78
N PRO A 113 -0.45 15.34 -5.81
CA PRO A 113 -1.30 16.50 -6.04
C PRO A 113 -0.73 17.29 -7.23
N GLY A 114 -1.49 17.37 -8.32
CA GLY A 114 -1.05 18.04 -9.54
C GLY A 114 -1.00 19.56 -9.35
N PRO A 115 -0.20 20.27 -10.18
CA PRO A 115 -0.19 21.73 -10.22
C PRO A 115 -1.47 22.31 -10.85
N VAL A 116 -2.27 21.46 -11.51
CA VAL A 116 -3.53 21.84 -12.16
C VAL A 116 -4.66 21.71 -11.16
N THR A 117 -5.43 22.77 -10.98
CA THR A 117 -6.66 22.73 -10.19
C THR A 117 -7.88 22.66 -11.10
N PHE A 118 -8.81 21.74 -10.83
CA PHE A 118 -10.16 21.75 -11.39
C PHE A 118 -11.12 22.15 -10.28
N ASN A 119 -11.98 23.15 -10.51
CA ASN A 119 -12.86 23.72 -9.47
C ASN A 119 -12.14 24.17 -8.18
N ARG A 120 -10.89 24.65 -8.28
CA ARG A 120 -10.01 25.03 -7.15
C ARG A 120 -9.52 23.86 -6.28
N GLU A 121 -9.79 22.62 -6.68
CA GLU A 121 -9.18 21.43 -6.05
C GLU A 121 -8.03 20.92 -6.92
N PRO A 122 -6.87 20.55 -6.34
CA PRO A 122 -5.79 19.94 -7.10
C PRO A 122 -6.24 18.65 -7.77
N VAL A 123 -5.98 18.50 -9.07
CA VAL A 123 -6.21 17.24 -9.77
C VAL A 123 -5.07 16.29 -9.39
N PRO A 124 -5.35 15.16 -8.70
CA PRO A 124 -4.31 14.18 -8.42
C PRO A 124 -3.85 13.55 -9.73
N LEU A 125 -2.54 13.53 -9.95
CA LEU A 125 -1.91 12.85 -11.07
C LEU A 125 -1.13 11.67 -10.52
N ASP A 126 -1.20 10.50 -11.15
CA ASP A 126 -0.28 9.42 -10.76
C ASP A 126 1.15 9.90 -10.90
N VAL A 127 2.01 9.56 -9.94
CA VAL A 127 3.42 10.00 -9.96
C VAL A 127 4.10 9.55 -11.26
N GLU A 128 3.62 8.45 -11.83
CA GLU A 128 4.05 7.87 -13.10
C GLU A 128 3.80 8.77 -14.32
N TYR A 129 2.84 9.70 -14.27
CA TYR A 129 2.59 10.68 -15.35
C TYR A 129 3.46 11.94 -15.24
N LEU A 130 4.27 12.06 -14.19
CA LEU A 130 5.06 13.25 -13.88
C LEU A 130 6.57 13.03 -14.01
N ALA A 131 6.98 11.86 -14.50
CA ALA A 131 8.37 11.46 -14.72
C ALA A 131 8.88 11.85 -16.10
#